data_AF-A0A921B938-F1
#
_entry.id   AF-A0A921B938-F1
#
_cell.length_a   1.000
_cell.length_b   1.000
_cell.length_c   1.000
_cell.angle_alpha   90.00
_cell.angle_beta   90.00
_cell.angle_gamma   90.00
#
_symmetry.space_group_name_H-M   'P 1'
#
loop_
_entity.id
_entity.type
_entity.pdbx_description
1 polymer ?
#
loop_
_entity_poly.entity_id
_entity_poly.type
_entity_poly.pdbx_seq_one_letter_code
_entity_poly.pdbx_strand_id
1 'polypeptide(L)' 'MSSSEILNTLNVLAGNHGIGRLDLVENRFTGMKSRGCYETPGGTLLLKAHRAIESITLDGKPLI' A
#
# COMPACT_ATOMS: atom_id res chain seq x y z
N MET A 1 13.31 -9.72 13.15
CA MET A 1 13.35 -9.20 11.78
C MET A 1 13.52 -7.70 11.84
N SER A 2 14.39 -7.16 10.99
CA SER A 2 14.48 -5.73 10.72
C SER A 2 13.31 -5.26 9.85
N SER A 3 13.04 -3.94 9.83
CA SER A 3 11.94 -3.37 9.04
C SER A 3 12.05 -3.68 7.54
N SER A 4 13.27 -3.73 7.00
CA SER A 4 13.51 -4.08 5.59
C SER A 4 13.24 -5.55 5.30
N GLU A 5 13.59 -6.45 6.22
CA GLU A 5 13.28 -7.88 6.10
C GLU A 5 11.77 -8.12 6.05
N ILE A 6 11.01 -7.47 6.93
CA ILE A 6 9.53 -7.57 6.94
C ILE A 6 8.97 -7.12 5.59
N LEU A 7 9.36 -5.95 5.10
CA LEU A 7 8.83 -5.42 3.84
C LEU A 7 9.20 -6.32 2.65
N ASN A 8 10.42 -6.85 2.61
CA ASN A 8 10.84 -7.80 1.58
C ASN A 8 10.01 -9.09 1.61
N THR A 9 9.75 -9.65 2.79
CA THR A 9 8.87 -10.81 2.91
C THR A 9 7.45 -10.51 2.42
N LEU A 10 6.88 -9.37 2.79
CA LEU A 10 5.54 -8.97 2.32
C LEU A 10 5.50 -8.74 0.80
N ASN A 11 6.56 -8.17 0.21
CA ASN A 11 6.66 -7.99 -1.24
C ASN A 11 6.60 -9.33 -1.98
N VAL A 12 7.36 -10.33 -1.53
CA VAL A 12 7.36 -11.67 -2.15
C VAL A 12 5.99 -12.33 -2.02
N LEU A 13 5.40 -12.32 -0.83
CA LEU A 13 4.11 -12.95 -0.57
C LEU A 13 2.98 -12.32 -1.40
N ALA A 14 2.84 -11.00 -1.34
CA ALA A 14 1.79 -10.28 -2.05
C ALA A 14 2.02 -10.28 -3.58
N GLY A 15 3.28 -10.20 -4.02
CA GLY A 15 3.65 -10.26 -5.43
C GLY A 15 3.27 -11.59 -6.09
N ASN A 16 3.52 -12.71 -5.41
CA ASN A 16 3.12 -14.05 -5.88
C ASN A 16 1.59 -14.21 -6.05
N HIS A 17 0.78 -13.35 -5.41
CA HIS A 17 -0.68 -13.35 -5.50
C HIS A 17 -1.24 -12.18 -6.34
N GLY A 18 -0.39 -11.40 -7.02
CA GLY A 18 -0.81 -10.30 -7.88
C GLY A 18 -1.42 -9.09 -7.15
N ILE A 19 -1.13 -8.93 -5.85
CA ILE A 19 -1.62 -7.81 -5.03
C ILE A 19 -0.76 -6.56 -5.25
N GLY A 20 -1.38 -5.39 -5.26
CA GLY A 20 -0.70 -4.09 -5.23
C GLY A 20 -0.43 -3.45 -6.58
N ARG A 21 -1.16 -3.84 -7.63
CA ARG A 21 -1.14 -3.17 -8.95
C ARG A 21 -2.12 -2.00 -8.97
N LEU A 22 -1.69 -0.87 -9.54
CA LEU A 22 -2.48 0.34 -9.65
C LEU A 22 -2.22 1.01 -11.00
N ASP A 23 -3.26 1.20 -11.81
CA ASP A 23 -3.24 1.99 -13.05
C ASP A 23 -4.12 3.21 -12.83
N LEU A 24 -3.51 4.40 -12.84
CA LEU A 24 -4.23 5.65 -12.58
C LEU A 24 -3.68 6.81 -13.39
N VAL A 25 -4.52 7.84 -13.52
CA VAL A 25 -4.11 9.16 -13.99
C VAL A 25 -3.96 10.08 -12.78
N GLU A 26 -2.75 10.57 -12.56
CA GLU A 26 -2.41 11.50 -11.48
C GLU A 26 -2.19 12.92 -12.00
N ASN A 27 -2.45 13.91 -11.14
CA ASN A 27 -2.04 15.29 -11.39
C ASN A 27 -0.59 15.46 -10.93
N ARG A 28 0.27 15.97 -11.81
CA ARG A 28 1.64 16.35 -11.47
C ARG A 28 1.68 17.75 -10.87
N PHE A 29 2.70 18.00 -10.06
CA PHE A 29 2.93 19.30 -9.43
C PHE A 29 3.02 20.47 -10.43
N THR A 30 3.53 20.22 -11.64
CA THR A 30 3.62 21.21 -12.72
C THR A 30 2.30 21.51 -13.44
N GLY A 31 1.18 20.91 -13.02
CA GLY A 31 -0.15 21.15 -13.59
C GLY A 31 -0.53 20.23 -14.76
N MET A 32 0.35 19.31 -15.15
CA MET A 32 0.05 18.30 -16.18
C MET A 32 -0.57 17.04 -15.57
N LYS A 33 -1.27 16.24 -16.38
CA LYS A 33 -1.71 14.90 -15.99
C LYS A 33 -0.73 13.84 -16.49
N SER A 34 -0.66 12.71 -15.78
CA SER A 34 0.19 11.56 -16.14
C SER A 34 -0.55 10.28 -15.86
N ARG A 35 -0.55 9.33 -16.80
CA ARG A 35 -0.99 7.95 -16.54
C ARG A 35 0.21 7.13 -16.08
N GLY A 36 0.08 6.38 -15.00
CA GLY A 36 1.12 5.53 -14.46
C GLY A 36 0.56 4.17 -14.04
N CYS A 37 1.35 3.12 -14.30
CA CYS A 37 1.14 1.79 -13.76
C CYS A 37 2.17 1.56 -12.65
N TYR A 38 1.71 1.33 -11.42
CA TYR A 38 2.54 1.18 -10.24
C TYR A 38 2.31 -0.18 -9.58
N GLU A 39 3.38 -0.74 -9.01
CA GLU A 39 3.36 -2.00 -8.28
C GLU A 39 3.93 -1.79 -6.88
N THR A 40 3.11 -2.00 -5.86
CA THR A 40 3.47 -1.85 -4.44
C THR A 40 2.88 -3.00 -3.61
N PRO A 41 3.35 -4.25 -3.81
CA PRO A 41 2.74 -5.44 -3.22
C PRO A 41 2.79 -5.42 -1.68
N GLY A 42 3.98 -5.30 -1.09
CA GLY A 42 4.15 -5.30 0.37
C GLY A 42 3.52 -4.08 1.03
N GLY A 43 3.61 -2.90 0.39
CA GLY A 43 2.96 -1.68 0.88
C GLY A 43 1.43 -1.79 0.91
N THR A 44 0.83 -2.36 -0.13
CA THR A 44 -0.62 -2.58 -0.20
C THR A 44 -1.09 -3.53 0.90
N LEU A 45 -0.38 -4.64 1.11
CA LEU A 45 -0.69 -5.61 2.15
C LEU A 45 -0.52 -5.00 3.55
N LEU A 46 0.60 -4.30 3.79
CA LEU A 46 0.91 -3.67 5.07
C LEU A 46 -0.13 -2.62 5.47
N LEU A 47 -0.53 -1.74 4.54
CA LEU A 47 -1.53 -0.71 4.81
C LEU A 47 -2.90 -1.33 5.14
N LYS A 48 -3.28 -2.41 4.45
CA LYS A 48 -4.52 -3.14 4.75
C LYS A 48 -4.49 -3.76 6.14
N ALA A 49 -3.38 -4.39 6.51
CA ALA A 49 -3.19 -5.00 7.83
C ALA A 49 -3.20 -3.94 8.94
N HIS A 50 -2.49 -2.83 8.74
CA HIS A 50 -2.47 -1.71 9.68
C HIS A 50 -3.87 -1.19 9.98
N ARG A 51 -4.66 -0.90 8.94
CA ARG A 51 -6.05 -0.45 9.08
C ARG A 51 -6.96 -1.45 9.78
N ALA A 52 -6.73 -2.75 9.56
CA ALA A 52 -7.47 -3.79 10.25
C ALA A 52 -7.18 -3.78 11.76
N ILE A 53 -5.92 -3.57 12.16
CA ILE A 53 -5.54 -3.42 13.56
C ILE A 53 -6.18 -2.15 14.14
N GLU A 54 -6.06 -1.01 13.45
CA GLU A 54 -6.68 0.25 13.89
C GLU A 54 -8.19 0.10 14.12
N SER A 55 -8.88 -0.68 13.29
CA SER A 55 -10.33 -0.87 13.41
C SER A 55 -10.80 -1.56 14.70
N ILE A 56 -9.89 -2.22 15.43
CA ILE A 56 -10.20 -2.92 16.70
C ILE A 56 -9.47 -2.30 17.89
N THR A 57 -8.50 -1.42 17.67
CA THR A 57 -7.68 -0.84 18.75
C THR A 57 -7.90 0.65 18.97
N LEU A 58 -8.44 1.38 17.99
CA LEU A 58 -8.67 2.82 18.11
C LEU A 58 -10.16 3.12 18.34
N ASP A 59 -10.43 4.01 19.29
CA ASP A 59 -11.78 4.52 19.55
C ASP A 59 -12.16 5.57 18.50
N GLY A 60 -13.36 5.44 17.93
CA GLY A 60 -13.90 6.38 16.93
C GLY A 60 -13.56 6.04 15.48
N LYS A 61 -13.82 6.96 14.55
CA LYS A 61 -13.56 6.75 13.13
C LYS A 61 -12.07 7.01 12.83
N PRO A 62 -11.33 6.07 12.21
CA PRO A 62 -9.96 6.31 11.78
C PRO A 62 -9.88 7.55 10.87
N LEU A 63 -8.80 8.34 11.01
CA LEU A 63 -8.59 9.62 10.30
C LEU A 63 -8.31 9.47 8.79
N ILE A 64 -8.27 8.23 8.27
CA ILE A 64 -7.94 7.91 6.88
C ILE A 64 -9.04 7.05 6.26
#